data_AF-A0A957M786-F1
#
_entry.id   AF-A0A957M786-F1
#
_cell.length_a   1.000
_cell.length_b   1.000
_cell.length_c   1.000
_cell.angle_alpha   90.00
_cell.angle_beta   90.00
_cell.angle_gamma   90.00
#
_symmetry.space_group_name_H-M   'P 1'
#
loop_
_entity.id
_entity.type
_entity.pdbx_description
1 polymer ?
#
loop_
_entity_poly.entity_id
_entity_poly.type
_entity_poly.pdbx_seq_one_letter_code
_entity_poly.pdbx_strand_id
1 'polypeptide(L)'
;NRVGVTLVSSEAVLTDLDQQMGDGDLGITLSKIGLALQEFAAGTPVEGDIGKWLGKAGMAANRAGSSSFGTLLATALMRAGRAVPGKDALTG
;
A
#
# COMPACT_ATOMS: atom_id res chain seq x y z
N ASN A 1 -0.28 -0.05 11.36
CA ASN A 1 -1.42 0.69 10.77
C ASN A 1 -1.20 2.18 10.47
N ARG A 2 -0.07 2.82 10.79
CA ARG A 2 0.12 4.27 10.54
C ARG A 2 -0.02 4.68 9.06
N VAL A 3 0.63 3.94 8.15
CA VAL A 3 0.63 4.27 6.71
C VAL A 3 -0.77 4.27 6.11
N GLY A 4 -1.56 3.22 6.37
CA GLY A 4 -2.94 3.14 5.86
C GLY A 4 -3.83 4.26 6.39
N VAL A 5 -3.70 4.63 7.67
CA VAL A 5 -4.43 5.77 8.26
C VAL A 5 -4.03 7.08 7.59
N THR A 6 -2.73 7.31 7.37
CA THR A 6 -2.25 8.52 6.71
C THR A 6 -2.75 8.65 5.27
N LEU A 7 -2.77 7.55 4.51
CA LEU A 7 -3.29 7.57 3.13
C LEU A 7 -4.77 7.98 3.08
N VAL A 8 -5.57 7.50 4.02
CA VAL A 8 -7.00 7.86 4.12
C VAL A 8 -7.16 9.32 4.55
N SER A 9 -6.42 9.77 5.58
CA SER A 9 -6.55 11.15 6.08
C SER A 9 -6.06 12.20 5.09
N SER A 10 -5.17 11.83 4.17
CA SER A 10 -4.60 12.74 3.16
C SER A 10 -5.38 12.78 1.85
N GLU A 11 -6.50 12.05 1.74
CA GLU A 11 -7.31 11.94 0.52
C GLU A 11 -7.59 13.31 -0.13
N ALA A 12 -8.19 14.24 0.62
CA ALA A 12 -8.57 15.55 0.09
C ALA A 12 -7.38 16.36 -0.46
N VAL A 13 -6.25 16.36 0.25
CA VAL A 13 -5.04 17.07 -0.17
C VAL A 13 -4.42 16.43 -1.41
N LEU A 14 -4.41 15.10 -1.47
CA LEU A 14 -3.83 14.38 -2.60
C LEU A 14 -4.71 14.50 -3.85
N THR A 15 -6.03 14.49 -3.70
CA THR A 15 -6.98 14.79 -4.77
C THR A 15 -6.82 16.22 -5.28
N ASP A 16 -6.72 17.21 -4.39
CA ASP A 16 -6.56 18.62 -4.79
C ASP A 16 -5.24 18.86 -5.54
N LEU A 17 -4.13 18.30 -5.07
CA LEU A 17 -2.84 18.39 -5.76
C LEU A 17 -2.87 17.69 -7.12
N ASP A 18 -3.49 16.51 -7.21
CA ASP A 18 -3.59 15.76 -8.46
C ASP A 18 -4.51 16.46 -9.46
N GLN A 19 -5.61 17.08 -9.01
CA GLN A 19 -6.52 17.83 -9.87
C GLN A 19 -5.84 19.02 -10.57
N GLN A 20 -4.76 19.58 -9.99
CA GLN A 20 -4.02 20.69 -10.61
C GLN A 20 -3.23 20.25 -11.86
N MET A 21 -2.87 18.98 -11.98
CA MET A 21 -1.97 18.48 -13.04
C MET A 21 -2.43 17.18 -13.71
N GLY A 22 -3.55 16.61 -13.26
CA GLY A 22 -4.05 15.28 -13.61
C GLY A 22 -5.58 15.22 -13.59
N ASP A 23 -6.13 14.05 -13.26
CA ASP A 23 -7.58 13.80 -13.26
C ASP A 23 -8.22 13.92 -11.87
N GLY A 24 -7.42 14.08 -10.82
CA GLY A 24 -7.89 14.27 -9.45
C GLY A 24 -8.33 12.98 -8.77
N ASP A 25 -7.98 11.81 -9.31
CA ASP A 25 -8.41 10.52 -8.76
C ASP A 25 -7.44 9.96 -7.70
N LEU A 26 -6.23 10.52 -7.61
CA LEU A 26 -5.14 9.93 -6.84
C LEU A 26 -5.48 9.78 -5.35
N GLY A 27 -6.05 10.82 -4.74
CA GLY A 27 -6.41 10.79 -3.32
C GLY A 27 -7.44 9.70 -3.02
N ILE A 28 -8.47 9.59 -3.86
CA ILE A 28 -9.52 8.56 -3.75
C ILE A 28 -8.91 7.16 -3.91
N THR A 29 -8.04 6.99 -4.89
CA THR A 29 -7.32 5.73 -5.12
C THR A 29 -6.46 5.34 -3.91
N LEU A 30 -5.70 6.28 -3.36
CA LEU A 30 -4.84 6.06 -2.21
C LEU A 30 -5.62 5.76 -0.94
N SER A 31 -6.78 6.39 -0.75
CA SER A 31 -7.69 6.11 0.35
C SER A 31 -8.22 4.68 0.31
N LYS A 32 -8.67 4.21 -0.87
CA LYS A 32 -9.08 2.79 -1.07
C LYS A 32 -7.95 1.81 -0.77
N ILE A 33 -6.74 2.09 -1.26
CA ILE A 33 -5.57 1.27 -0.96
C ILE A 33 -5.25 1.30 0.55
N GLY A 34 -5.32 2.47 1.18
CA GLY A 34 -5.08 2.67 2.59
C GLY A 34 -6.02 1.86 3.47
N LEU A 35 -7.32 1.82 3.15
CA LEU A 35 -8.31 0.99 3.82
C LEU A 35 -8.01 -0.51 3.64
N ALA A 36 -7.74 -0.95 2.41
CA ALA A 36 -7.42 -2.34 2.13
C ALA A 36 -6.15 -2.81 2.85
N LEU A 37 -5.14 -1.95 2.97
CA LEU A 37 -3.91 -2.25 3.72
C LEU A 37 -4.15 -2.31 5.23
N GLN A 38 -5.07 -1.49 5.77
CA GLN A 38 -5.46 -1.57 7.18
C GLN A 38 -6.18 -2.88 7.48
N GLU A 39 -7.16 -3.25 6.65
CA GLU A 39 -7.89 -4.51 6.77
C GLU A 39 -6.94 -5.72 6.64
N PHE A 40 -6.07 -5.69 5.62
CA PHE A 40 -5.06 -6.73 5.43
C PHE A 40 -4.15 -6.88 6.66
N ALA A 41 -3.64 -5.79 7.20
CA ALA A 41 -2.75 -5.82 8.36
C ALA A 41 -3.46 -6.28 9.64
N ALA A 42 -4.75 -5.98 9.79
CA ALA A 42 -5.55 -6.46 10.92
C ALA A 42 -5.85 -7.97 10.82
N GLY A 43 -6.12 -8.48 9.61
CA GLY A 43 -6.44 -9.89 9.38
C GLY A 43 -5.21 -10.79 9.12
N THR A 44 -4.04 -10.22 8.86
CA THR A 44 -2.82 -10.95 8.51
C THR A 44 -1.68 -10.47 9.40
N PRO A 45 -1.43 -11.11 10.56
CA PRO A 45 -0.24 -10.82 11.35
C PRO A 45 1.05 -11.22 10.60
N VAL A 46 2.17 -10.63 11.00
CA VAL A 46 3.49 -10.99 10.46
C VAL A 46 3.96 -12.28 11.14
N GLU A 47 3.84 -13.40 10.45
CA GLU A 47 4.25 -14.72 10.93
C GLU A 47 5.61 -15.12 10.35
N GLY A 48 6.64 -14.43 10.83
CA GLY A 48 8.04 -14.80 10.62
C GLY A 48 8.63 -14.68 9.21
N ASP A 49 7.82 -14.29 8.24
CA ASP A 49 8.29 -14.01 6.89
C ASP A 49 7.75 -12.65 6.43
N ILE A 50 8.49 -11.59 6.79
CA ILE A 50 8.18 -10.20 6.38
C ILE A 50 8.12 -10.11 4.86
N GLY A 51 8.97 -10.87 4.14
CA GLY A 51 8.99 -10.91 2.68
C GLY A 51 7.65 -11.35 2.09
N LYS A 52 7.11 -12.48 2.56
CA LYS A 52 5.77 -12.95 2.16
C LYS A 52 4.67 -11.99 2.58
N TRP A 53 4.76 -11.42 3.78
CA TRP A 53 3.77 -10.47 4.27
C TRP A 53 3.69 -9.22 3.38
N LEU A 54 4.85 -8.63 3.01
CA LEU A 54 4.94 -7.51 2.07
C LEU A 54 4.40 -7.86 0.68
N GLY A 55 4.71 -9.07 0.19
CA GLY A 55 4.16 -9.55 -1.08
C GLY A 55 2.62 -9.62 -1.07
N LYS A 56 2.03 -10.14 0.01
CA LYS A 56 0.57 -10.18 0.20
C LYS A 56 -0.04 -8.77 0.33
N ALA A 57 0.62 -7.86 1.05
CA ALA A 57 0.21 -6.47 1.14
C ALA A 57 0.19 -5.79 -0.25
N GLY A 58 1.21 -6.04 -1.07
CA GLY A 58 1.27 -5.54 -2.45
C GLY A 58 0.12 -6.06 -3.31
N MET A 59 -0.25 -7.34 -3.18
CA MET A 59 -1.43 -7.89 -3.86
C MET A 59 -2.74 -7.26 -3.38
N ALA A 60 -2.88 -7.00 -2.08
CA ALA A 60 -4.06 -6.32 -1.54
C ALA A 60 -4.18 -4.89 -2.08
N ALA A 61 -3.07 -4.14 -2.13
CA ALA A 61 -3.04 -2.81 -2.72
C ALA A 61 -3.41 -2.81 -4.21
N ASN A 62 -2.88 -3.75 -4.99
CA ASN A 62 -3.18 -3.86 -6.43
C ASN A 62 -4.66 -4.12 -6.71
N ARG A 63 -5.33 -4.90 -5.86
CA ARG A 63 -6.77 -5.19 -5.98
C ARG A 63 -7.62 -3.98 -5.60
N ALA A 64 -7.17 -3.18 -4.65
CA ALA A 64 -7.92 -2.05 -4.12
C ALA A 64 -7.82 -0.79 -4.99
N GLY A 65 -6.69 -0.56 -5.65
CA GLY A 65 -6.46 0.58 -6.52
C GLY A 65 -5.94 0.17 -7.89
N SER A 66 -6.84 -0.09 -8.83
CA SER A 66 -6.48 -0.34 -10.23
C SER A 66 -6.19 0.98 -10.95
N SER A 67 -5.06 1.60 -10.64
CA SER A 67 -4.52 2.78 -11.35
C SER A 67 -3.03 2.61 -11.64
N SER A 68 -2.47 3.53 -12.43
CA SER A 68 -1.02 3.59 -12.66
C SER A 68 -0.25 3.68 -11.34
N PHE A 69 -0.69 4.55 -10.42
CA PHE A 69 -0.06 4.68 -9.11
C PHE A 69 -0.26 3.43 -8.24
N GLY A 70 -1.47 2.87 -8.22
CA GLY A 70 -1.74 1.63 -7.47
C GLY A 70 -0.87 0.46 -7.94
N THR A 71 -0.64 0.35 -9.25
CA THR A 71 0.26 -0.63 -9.87
C THR A 71 1.72 -0.41 -9.43
N LEU A 72 2.19 0.84 -9.39
CA LEU A 72 3.53 1.17 -8.94
C LEU A 72 3.73 0.81 -7.46
N LEU A 73 2.77 1.18 -6.60
CA LEU A 73 2.83 0.87 -5.17
C LEU A 73 2.79 -0.64 -4.91
N ALA A 74 1.92 -1.37 -5.59
CA ALA A 74 1.87 -2.82 -5.52
C ALA A 74 3.21 -3.45 -5.95
N THR A 75 3.76 -2.99 -7.06
CA THR A 75 5.05 -3.46 -7.58
C THR A 75 6.18 -3.19 -6.58
N ALA A 76 6.21 -2.01 -5.97
CA ALA A 76 7.19 -1.65 -4.95
C ALA A 76 7.12 -2.60 -3.74
N LEU A 77 5.92 -2.86 -3.21
CA LEU A 77 5.71 -3.78 -2.10
C LEU A 77 6.11 -5.22 -2.44
N MET A 78 5.74 -5.70 -3.64
CA MET A 78 6.11 -7.04 -4.10
C MET A 78 7.63 -7.18 -4.29
N ARG A 79 8.30 -6.16 -4.82
CA ARG A 79 9.77 -6.14 -4.96
C ARG A 79 10.46 -6.05 -3.60
N ALA A 80 9.94 -5.24 -2.68
CA ALA A 80 10.44 -5.17 -1.32
C ALA A 80 10.35 -6.55 -0.65
N GLY A 81 9.22 -7.25 -0.79
CA GLY A 81 9.06 -8.60 -0.26
C GLY A 81 10.08 -9.61 -0.80
N ARG A 82 10.41 -9.53 -2.10
CA ARG A 82 11.45 -10.35 -2.74
C ARG A 82 12.88 -10.04 -2.27
N ALA A 83 13.13 -8.83 -1.78
CA ALA A 83 14.44 -8.44 -1.27
C ALA A 83 14.70 -8.98 0.15
N VAL A 84 13.66 -9.36 0.89
CA VAL A 84 13.75 -9.81 2.29
C VAL A 84 13.05 -11.15 2.57
N PRO A 85 13.30 -12.21 1.78
CA PRO A 85 12.59 -13.48 1.92
C PRO A 85 12.97 -14.18 3.23
N GLY A 86 11.99 -14.75 3.93
CA GLY A 86 12.23 -15.63 5.09
C GLY A 86 12.85 -14.93 6.30
N LYS A 87 12.73 -13.60 6.38
CA LYS A 87 13.22 -12.82 7.51
C LYS A 87 12.08 -12.49 8.47
N ASP A 88 12.25 -12.83 9.74
CA ASP A 88 11.37 -12.40 10.84
C ASP A 88 11.66 -10.95 11.27
N ALA A 89 12.87 -10.45 11.01
CA ALA A 89 13.32 -9.10 11.35
C ALA A 89 14.27 -8.54 10.29
N LEU A 90 14.26 -7.22 10.12
CA LEU A 90 15.21 -6.49 9.28
C LEU A 90 16.23 -5.82 10.19
N THR A 91 17.50 -6.18 10.03
CA THR A 91 18.64 -5.50 10.67
C THR A 91 19.20 -4.47 9.70
N GLY A 92 19.37 -3.24 10.17
CA GLY A 92 20.10 -2.18 9.48
C GLY A 92 21.50 -2.00 10.04
#